data_AF-S9UDG4-F1
#
_entry.id   AF-S9UDG4-F1
#
_cell.length_a   1.000
_cell.length_b   1.000
_cell.length_c   1.000
_cell.angle_alpha   90.00
_cell.angle_beta   90.00
_cell.angle_gamma   90.00
#
_symmetry.space_group_name_H-M   'P 1'
#
loop_
_entity.id
_entity.type
_entity.pdbx_description
1 polymer ?
#
loop_
_entity_poly.entity_id
_entity_poly.type
_entity_poly.pdbx_seq_one_letter_code
_entity_poly.pdbx_strand_id
1 'polypeptide(L)'
;MVLSTLLLSGSLFLKWNTSYTPVAGDAAAAMPVFYVTKAMRSAHLKQLKEVLRFFFRQVQQHKPQSSREDSKEVYLVCSAFEWRRFSHYKTSREMHSKGGRHQARPRNLFSLAPTADDVSRSMQDSFVWHCLGCGQQRVGCSPCRVCFPC
;
A
#
# COMPACT_ATOMS: atom_id res chain seq x y z
N MET A 1 -3.15 4.08 7.64
CA MET A 1 -1.71 4.27 7.93
C MET A 1 -0.79 3.32 7.15
N VAL A 2 -1.05 2.00 7.11
CA VAL A 2 -0.15 1.02 6.45
C VAL A 2 0.19 1.39 5.01
N LEU A 3 -0.81 1.72 4.18
CA LEU A 3 -0.59 2.09 2.78
C LEU A 3 0.32 3.32 2.59
N SER A 4 0.25 4.31 3.49
CA SER A 4 1.16 5.47 3.45
C SER A 4 2.60 5.05 3.73
N THR A 5 2.81 4.20 4.74
CA THR A 5 4.14 3.68 5.08
C THR A 5 4.72 2.83 3.94
N LEU A 6 3.89 2.06 3.24
CA LEU A 6 4.30 1.28 2.07
C LEU A 6 4.81 2.17 0.92
N LEU A 7 4.15 3.31 0.63
CA LEU A 7 4.63 4.27 -0.39
C LEU A 7 6.00 4.84 -0.04
N LEU A 8 6.20 5.20 1.23
CA LEU A 8 7.46 5.73 1.73
C LEU A 8 8.56 4.66 1.68
N SER A 9 8.30 3.47 2.22
CA SER A 9 9.24 2.35 2.19
C SER A 9 9.61 1.95 0.76
N GLY A 10 8.65 1.86 -0.15
CA GLY A 10 8.95 1.55 -1.56
C GLY A 10 9.82 2.60 -2.24
N SER A 11 9.69 3.88 -1.87
CA SER A 11 10.56 4.95 -2.37
C SER A 11 11.99 4.83 -1.83
N LEU A 12 12.13 4.45 -0.56
CA LEU A 12 13.43 4.15 0.06
C LEU A 12 14.08 2.92 -0.57
N PHE A 13 13.33 1.85 -0.81
CA PHE A 13 13.82 0.64 -1.45
C PHE A 13 14.23 0.87 -2.89
N LEU A 14 13.48 1.69 -3.64
CA LEU A 14 13.87 2.09 -4.98
C LEU A 14 15.19 2.85 -4.97
N LYS A 15 15.35 3.83 -4.07
CA LYS A 15 16.60 4.58 -3.90
C LYS A 15 17.77 3.64 -3.57
N TRP A 16 17.57 2.73 -2.61
CA TRP A 16 18.57 1.73 -2.24
C TRP A 16 18.99 0.86 -3.42
N ASN A 17 18.03 0.36 -4.19
CA ASN A 17 18.27 -0.50 -5.34
C ASN A 17 18.95 0.24 -6.52
N THR A 18 18.74 1.56 -6.66
CA THR A 18 19.43 2.37 -7.68
C THR A 18 20.81 2.86 -7.26
N SER A 19 21.06 2.97 -5.95
CA SER A 19 22.36 3.39 -5.40
C SER A 19 23.33 2.22 -5.21
N TYR A 20 22.83 0.98 -5.23
CA TYR A 20 23.67 -0.20 -5.12
C TYR A 20 24.25 -0.56 -6.49
N THR A 21 25.52 -0.18 -6.72
CA THR A 21 26.35 -0.76 -7.78
C THR A 21 27.00 -2.03 -7.22
N PRO A 22 26.57 -3.24 -7.61
CA PRO A 22 27.26 -4.45 -7.21
C PRO A 22 28.68 -4.39 -7.78
N VAL A 23 29.69 -4.35 -6.91
CA VAL A 23 31.08 -4.55 -7.31
C VAL A 23 31.18 -5.99 -7.81
N ALA A 24 31.78 -6.21 -8.98
CA ALA A 24 31.93 -7.54 -9.57
C ALA A 24 32.68 -8.46 -8.57
N GLY A 25 31.96 -9.40 -7.97
CA GLY A 25 32.43 -10.26 -6.88
C GLY A 25 31.50 -10.32 -5.67
N ASP A 26 30.60 -9.35 -5.52
CA ASP A 26 29.79 -9.14 -4.32
C ASP A 26 28.33 -9.63 -4.46
N ALA A 27 28.11 -10.67 -5.26
CA ALA A 27 26.78 -11.28 -5.48
C ALA A 27 26.15 -11.85 -4.18
N ALA A 28 26.90 -11.85 -3.07
CA ALA A 28 26.51 -12.41 -1.78
C ALA A 28 26.10 -11.39 -0.70
N ALA A 29 26.25 -10.06 -0.91
CA ALA A 29 26.16 -9.09 0.19
C ALA A 29 24.96 -8.11 0.15
N ALA A 30 24.06 -8.21 -0.85
CA ALA A 30 22.83 -7.43 -0.81
C ALA A 30 21.84 -8.06 0.18
N MET A 31 21.88 -7.62 1.44
CA MET A 31 20.93 -8.05 2.47
C MET A 31 19.48 -7.97 1.93
N PRO A 32 18.69 -9.05 2.03
CA PRO A 32 17.33 -9.05 1.53
C PRO A 32 16.52 -7.95 2.20
N VAL A 33 15.89 -7.09 1.40
CA VAL A 33 15.04 -6.01 1.89
C VAL A 33 13.70 -6.58 2.34
N PHE A 34 13.37 -6.37 3.61
CA PHE A 34 12.08 -6.73 4.19
C PHE A 34 11.25 -5.49 4.50
N TYR A 35 9.95 -5.59 4.26
CA TYR A 35 8.95 -4.67 4.78
C TYR A 35 8.06 -5.43 5.76
N VAL A 36 8.11 -5.01 7.02
CA VAL A 36 7.29 -5.59 8.10
C VAL A 36 6.32 -4.53 8.59
N THR A 37 5.04 -4.86 8.66
CA THR A 37 4.01 -3.94 9.16
C THR A 37 3.00 -4.65 10.05
N LYS A 38 2.52 -3.94 11.08
CA LYS A 38 1.42 -4.38 11.93
C LYS A 38 0.10 -3.86 11.35
N ALA A 39 -0.87 -4.75 11.21
CA ALA A 39 -2.21 -4.46 10.75
C ALA A 39 -3.24 -5.09 11.69
N MET A 40 -4.49 -4.65 11.59
CA MET A 40 -5.62 -5.26 12.28
C MET A 40 -6.36 -6.19 11.32
N ARG A 41 -6.84 -7.33 11.81
CA ARG A 41 -7.75 -8.20 11.09
C ARG A 41 -9.09 -7.49 10.94
N SER A 42 -9.31 -6.93 9.75
CA SER A 42 -10.51 -6.20 9.34
C SER A 42 -10.87 -6.54 7.89
N ALA A 43 -11.99 -6.00 7.39
CA ALA A 43 -12.41 -6.13 5.99
C ALA A 43 -11.31 -5.66 5.00
N HIS A 44 -10.49 -4.68 5.41
CA HIS A 44 -9.41 -4.11 4.60
C HIS A 44 -8.19 -4.99 4.45
N LEU A 45 -8.01 -6.01 5.31
CA LEU A 45 -6.79 -6.81 5.32
C LEU A 45 -6.56 -7.53 3.98
N LYS A 46 -7.64 -7.96 3.32
CA LYS A 46 -7.55 -8.60 2.00
C LYS A 46 -6.98 -7.64 0.96
N GLN A 47 -7.56 -6.45 0.85
CA GLN A 47 -7.10 -5.42 -0.08
C GLN A 47 -5.65 -5.01 0.23
N LEU A 48 -5.30 -4.83 1.51
CA LEU A 48 -3.93 -4.54 1.90
C LEU A 48 -2.95 -5.62 1.43
N LYS A 49 -3.28 -6.90 1.59
CA LYS A 49 -2.44 -8.02 1.10
C LYS A 49 -2.33 -8.04 -0.42
N GLU A 50 -3.37 -7.67 -1.15
CA GLU A 50 -3.32 -7.55 -2.62
C GLU A 50 -2.35 -6.44 -3.06
N VAL A 51 -2.39 -5.28 -2.40
CA VAL A 51 -1.44 -4.19 -2.66
C VAL A 51 -0.01 -4.63 -2.35
N LEU A 52 0.21 -5.31 -1.22
CA LEU A 52 1.54 -5.82 -0.86
C LEU A 52 2.04 -6.84 -1.88
N ARG A 53 1.20 -7.80 -2.31
CA ARG A 53 1.58 -8.80 -3.32
C ARG A 53 1.86 -8.20 -4.70
N PHE A 54 1.32 -7.02 -4.99
CA PHE A 54 1.69 -6.31 -6.21
C PHE A 54 3.16 -5.87 -6.19
N PHE A 55 3.65 -5.40 -5.04
CA PHE A 55 5.01 -4.86 -4.87
C PHE A 55 6.04 -5.83 -4.27
N PHE A 56 5.61 -6.97 -3.73
CA PHE A 56 6.48 -7.99 -3.13
C PHE A 56 6.08 -9.36 -3.62
N ARG A 57 7.05 -10.19 -4.03
CA ARG A 57 6.76 -11.58 -4.45
C ARG A 57 6.28 -12.44 -3.29
N GLN A 58 6.81 -12.19 -2.10
CA GLN A 58 6.53 -12.97 -0.91
C GLN A 58 5.85 -12.08 0.13
N VAL A 59 4.65 -12.46 0.55
CA VAL A 59 3.88 -11.79 1.59
C VAL A 59 3.34 -12.85 2.54
N GLN A 60 3.91 -12.91 3.73
CA GLN A 60 3.52 -13.82 4.79
C GLN A 60 2.76 -13.07 5.89
N GLN A 61 1.78 -13.73 6.49
CA GLN A 61 1.03 -13.20 7.61
C GLN A 61 1.40 -13.99 8.86
N HIS A 62 1.77 -13.29 9.91
CA HIS A 62 2.21 -13.89 11.17
C HIS A 62 1.46 -13.25 12.34
N LYS A 63 1.07 -14.05 13.33
CA LYS A 63 0.63 -13.57 14.64
C LYS A 63 1.64 -14.10 15.66
N PRO A 64 2.54 -13.26 16.19
CA PRO A 64 3.53 -13.68 17.18
C PRO A 64 2.87 -14.33 18.38
N GLN A 65 3.52 -15.31 19.00
CA GLN A 65 3.03 -15.96 20.21
C GLN A 65 2.88 -14.98 21.39
N SER A 66 3.67 -13.90 21.40
CA SER A 66 3.58 -12.82 22.38
C SER A 66 2.38 -11.86 22.17
N SER A 67 1.66 -12.00 21.05
CA SER A 67 0.43 -11.26 20.80
C SER A 67 -0.70 -11.82 21.65
N ARG A 68 -1.55 -10.95 22.22
CA ARG A 68 -2.72 -11.40 22.97
C ARG A 68 -3.66 -12.21 22.07
N GLU A 69 -4.25 -13.26 22.61
CA GLU A 69 -5.09 -14.18 21.84
C GLU A 69 -6.34 -13.47 21.25
N ASP A 70 -6.96 -12.60 22.05
CA ASP A 70 -8.11 -11.77 21.70
C ASP A 70 -7.78 -10.61 20.75
N SER A 71 -6.50 -10.22 20.67
CA SER A 71 -6.04 -9.16 19.77
C SER A 71 -6.28 -9.53 18.31
N LYS A 72 -6.87 -8.61 17.57
CA LYS A 72 -7.04 -8.73 16.10
C LYS A 72 -5.75 -8.38 15.35
N GLU A 73 -4.64 -8.13 16.03
CA GLU A 73 -3.39 -7.77 15.37
C GLU A 73 -2.81 -8.93 14.52
N VAL A 74 -2.22 -8.55 13.40
CA VAL A 74 -1.45 -9.42 12.51
C VAL A 74 -0.24 -8.65 12.01
N TYR A 75 0.84 -9.37 11.77
CA TYR A 75 2.06 -8.84 11.17
C TYR A 75 2.14 -9.36 9.73
N LEU A 76 2.41 -8.46 8.80
CA LEU A 76 2.64 -8.78 7.39
C LEU A 76 4.14 -8.62 7.13
N VAL A 77 4.79 -9.73 6.80
CA VAL A 77 6.22 -9.80 6.47
C VAL A 77 6.32 -9.95 4.97
N CYS A 78 6.91 -8.93 4.33
CA CYS A 78 7.00 -8.84 2.88
C CYS A 78 8.48 -8.83 2.45
N SER A 79 8.83 -9.62 1.45
CA SER A 79 10.19 -9.75 0.92
C SER A 79 10.18 -9.88 -0.60
N ALA A 80 11.38 -9.84 -1.20
CA ALA A 80 11.56 -9.84 -2.65
C ALA A 80 10.77 -8.70 -3.32
N PHE A 81 11.17 -7.46 -3.00
CA PHE A 81 10.57 -6.23 -3.50
C PHE A 81 10.73 -6.11 -5.03
N GLU A 82 9.62 -5.88 -5.72
CA GLU A 82 9.52 -5.74 -7.18
C GLU A 82 9.73 -4.28 -7.59
N TRP A 83 10.98 -3.81 -7.53
CA TRP A 83 11.33 -2.40 -7.78
C TRP A 83 10.84 -1.89 -9.15
N ARG A 84 10.83 -2.73 -10.19
CA ARG A 84 10.32 -2.36 -11.53
C ARG A 84 8.83 -2.04 -11.49
N ARG A 85 8.04 -2.84 -10.77
CA ARG A 85 6.58 -2.62 -10.62
C ARG A 85 6.31 -1.34 -9.81
N PHE A 86 7.09 -1.11 -8.76
CA PHE A 86 6.96 0.11 -7.96
C PHE A 86 7.37 1.38 -8.75
N SER A 87 8.47 1.31 -9.48
CA SER A 87 8.92 2.41 -10.36
C SER A 87 7.87 2.72 -11.42
N HIS A 88 7.36 1.70 -12.13
CA HIS A 88 6.28 1.87 -13.09
C HIS A 88 5.03 2.51 -12.45
N TYR A 89 4.60 2.01 -11.28
CA TYR A 89 3.47 2.59 -10.55
C TYR A 89 3.68 4.08 -10.21
N LYS A 90 4.88 4.48 -9.76
CA LYS A 90 5.22 5.89 -9.51
C LYS A 90 5.16 6.74 -10.78
N THR A 91 5.81 6.29 -11.86
CA THR A 91 5.85 7.02 -13.12
C THR A 91 4.47 7.18 -13.73
N SER A 92 3.63 6.13 -13.74
CA SER A 92 2.25 6.23 -14.20
C SER A 92 1.47 7.27 -13.38
N ARG A 93 1.67 7.33 -12.06
CA ARG A 93 1.02 8.35 -11.22
C ARG A 93 1.49 9.77 -11.49
N GLU A 94 2.79 9.98 -11.68
CA GLU A 94 3.37 11.29 -11.98
C GLU A 94 2.93 11.80 -13.36
N MET A 95 2.74 10.91 -14.34
CA MET A 95 2.18 11.26 -15.65
C MET A 95 0.69 11.60 -15.57
N HIS A 96 -0.10 10.85 -14.78
CA HIS A 96 -1.54 11.07 -14.65
C HIS A 96 -1.93 12.25 -13.74
N SER A 97 -1.03 12.76 -12.90
CA SER A 97 -1.25 13.99 -12.12
C SER A 97 -1.03 15.26 -12.94
N LYS A 98 -0.32 15.18 -14.08
CA LYS A 98 -0.04 16.33 -14.97
C LYS A 98 -0.88 16.36 -16.26
N GLY A 99 -1.50 15.24 -16.65
CA GLY A 99 -2.31 15.14 -17.87
C GLY A 99 -3.82 15.01 -17.59
N GLY A 100 -4.58 16.08 -17.85
CA GLY A 100 -6.05 16.12 -17.74
C GLY A 100 -6.80 15.41 -18.87
N ARG A 101 -6.52 14.13 -19.15
CA ARG A 101 -7.29 13.36 -20.15
C ARG A 101 -7.90 12.08 -19.59
N HIS A 102 -9.17 11.89 -19.95
CA HIS A 102 -10.09 10.80 -19.62
C HIS A 102 -9.70 9.46 -20.27
N GLN A 103 -8.49 8.95 -20.02
CA GLN A 103 -8.24 7.52 -20.22
C GLN A 103 -8.62 6.76 -18.95
N ALA A 104 -9.21 5.57 -19.13
CA ALA A 104 -9.64 4.68 -18.04
C ALA A 104 -8.49 4.51 -17.05
N ARG A 105 -8.58 5.23 -15.93
CA ARG A 105 -7.52 5.23 -14.92
C ARG A 105 -7.49 3.85 -14.28
N PRO A 106 -6.36 3.12 -14.31
CA PRO A 106 -6.26 1.87 -13.58
C PRO A 106 -6.57 2.14 -12.10
N ARG A 107 -7.32 1.22 -11.47
CA ARG A 107 -7.70 1.29 -10.06
C ARG A 107 -6.48 1.62 -9.22
N ASN A 108 -6.56 2.69 -8.43
CA ASN A 108 -5.42 3.09 -7.60
C ASN A 108 -5.30 2.17 -6.37
N LEU A 109 -4.22 1.39 -6.32
CA LEU A 109 -3.92 0.44 -5.24
C LEU A 109 -3.87 1.09 -3.84
N PHE A 110 -3.67 2.40 -3.75
CA PHE A 110 -3.57 3.11 -2.47
C PHE A 110 -4.87 3.87 -2.12
N SER A 111 -5.94 3.69 -2.90
CA SER A 111 -7.26 4.18 -2.52
C SER A 111 -8.01 3.08 -1.76
N LEU A 112 -8.16 3.29 -0.45
CA LEU A 112 -8.84 2.39 0.46
C LEU A 112 -9.90 3.20 1.21
N ALA A 113 -11.13 3.16 0.70
CA ALA A 113 -12.24 3.85 1.35
C ALA A 113 -12.62 3.12 2.65
N PRO A 114 -13.04 3.84 3.70
CA PRO A 114 -13.67 3.22 4.85
C PRO A 114 -14.87 2.37 4.43
N THR A 115 -15.09 1.27 5.12
CA THR A 115 -16.29 0.44 5.05
C THR A 115 -17.27 0.86 6.14
N ALA A 116 -18.52 0.42 6.00
CA ALA A 116 -19.57 0.65 7.00
C ALA A 116 -19.20 0.11 8.40
N ASP A 117 -18.27 -0.85 8.49
CA ASP A 117 -17.81 -1.45 9.74
C ASP A 117 -16.71 -0.61 10.44
N ASP A 118 -16.10 0.36 9.76
CA ASP A 118 -15.04 1.20 10.34
C ASP A 118 -15.56 2.43 11.08
N VAL A 119 -16.83 2.80 10.86
CA VAL A 119 -17.47 4.00 11.41
C VAL A 119 -18.86 3.66 11.95
N SER A 120 -19.24 4.29 13.06
CA SER A 120 -20.59 4.14 13.60
C SER A 120 -21.63 4.54 12.56
N ARG A 121 -22.82 3.91 12.59
CA ARG A 121 -23.91 4.22 11.65
C ARG A 121 -24.26 5.71 11.59
N SER A 122 -24.17 6.42 12.72
CA SER A 122 -24.43 7.86 12.80
C SER A 122 -23.35 8.74 12.12
N MET A 123 -22.18 8.19 11.82
CA MET A 123 -21.05 8.92 11.23
C MET A 123 -20.74 8.52 9.77
N GLN A 124 -21.51 7.59 9.19
CA GLN A 124 -21.22 7.05 7.86
C GLN A 124 -21.22 8.08 6.73
N ASP A 125 -22.00 9.17 6.88
CA ASP A 125 -22.12 10.24 5.89
C ASP A 125 -21.35 11.52 6.25
N SER A 126 -20.72 11.58 7.43
CA SER A 126 -20.05 12.79 7.94
C SER A 126 -18.56 12.60 8.22
N PHE A 127 -18.06 11.35 8.22
CA PHE A 127 -16.64 11.09 8.41
C PHE A 127 -15.79 11.54 7.21
N VAL A 128 -14.65 12.15 7.49
CA VAL A 128 -13.72 12.67 6.49
C VAL A 128 -12.47 11.80 6.41
N TRP A 129 -12.07 11.42 5.19
CA TRP A 129 -10.83 10.67 4.97
C TRP A 129 -10.04 11.19 3.77
N HIS A 130 -8.74 10.93 3.79
CA HIS A 130 -7.82 11.30 2.72
C HIS A 130 -7.51 10.10 1.83
N CYS A 131 -7.82 10.22 0.54
CA CYS A 131 -7.49 9.18 -0.42
C CYS A 131 -6.00 9.19 -0.75
N LEU A 132 -5.23 8.19 -0.28
CA LEU A 132 -3.78 8.10 -0.55
C LEU A 132 -3.45 7.86 -2.03
N GLY A 133 -4.46 7.46 -2.83
CA GLY A 133 -4.34 7.32 -4.27
C GLY A 133 -4.33 8.64 -5.05
N CYS A 134 -5.08 9.66 -4.63
CA CYS A 134 -5.15 10.95 -5.35
C CYS A 134 -4.89 12.20 -4.48
N GLY A 135 -4.68 12.03 -3.18
CA GLY A 135 -4.50 13.10 -2.21
C GLY A 135 -5.78 13.86 -1.84
N GLN A 136 -6.89 13.65 -2.55
CA GLN A 136 -8.13 14.38 -2.29
C GLN A 136 -8.83 13.89 -1.02
N GLN A 137 -9.43 14.85 -0.32
CA GLN A 137 -10.34 14.61 0.78
C GLN A 137 -11.67 14.03 0.26
N ARG A 138 -12.26 13.14 1.05
CA ARG A 138 -13.51 12.42 0.79
C ARG A 138 -14.37 12.43 2.03
N VAL A 139 -15.67 12.34 1.80
CA VAL A 139 -16.69 12.29 2.86
C VAL A 139 -17.43 10.96 2.76
N GLY A 140 -17.67 10.38 3.93
CA GLY A 140 -18.35 9.10 4.13
C GLY A 140 -17.57 7.89 3.62
N CYS A 141 -18.29 6.78 3.43
CA CYS A 141 -17.73 5.47 3.05
C CYS A 141 -17.64 5.25 1.53
N SER A 142 -18.01 6.26 0.73
CA SER A 142 -18.04 6.10 -0.73
C SER A 142 -16.63 5.92 -1.33
N PRO A 143 -16.44 5.03 -2.32
CA PRO A 143 -15.17 4.92 -3.03
C PRO A 143 -14.74 6.25 -3.67
N CYS A 144 -13.42 6.47 -3.75
CA CYS A 144 -12.89 7.66 -4.37
C CYS A 144 -13.17 7.66 -5.88
N ARG A 145 -14.10 8.50 -6.35
CA ARG A 145 -14.49 8.63 -7.77
C ARG A 145 -13.33 8.92 -8.75
N VAL A 146 -12.24 9.50 -8.25
CA VAL A 146 -11.04 9.79 -9.05
C VAL A 146 -10.14 8.56 -9.24
N CYS A 147 -10.13 7.66 -8.25
CA CYS A 147 -9.33 6.43 -8.25
C CYS A 147 -10.14 5.19 -8.67
N PHE A 148 -11.47 5.30 -8.61
CA PHE A 148 -12.48 4.34 -9.04
C PHE A 148 -13.55 5.12 -9.84
N PRO A 149 -13.23 5.58 -11.06
CA PRO A 149 -14.26 6.13 -11.93
C PRO A 149 -15.27 5.01 -12.24
N CYS A 150 -16.56 5.33 -12.14
CA CYS A 150 -17.65 4.44 -12.55
C CYS A 150 -17.54 4.10 -14.04
#